data_AF-A0A7C1RW98-F1
#
_entry.id   AF-A0A7C1RW98-F1
#
_cell.length_a   1.000
_cell.length_b   1.000
_cell.length_c   1.000
_cell.angle_alpha   90.00
_cell.angle_beta   90.00
_cell.angle_gamma   90.00
#
_symmetry.space_group_name_H-M   'P 1'
#
loop_
_entity.id
_entity.type
_entity.pdbx_description
1 polymer ?
#
loop_
_entity_poly.entity_id
_entity_poly.type
_entity_poly.pdbx_seq_one_letter_code
_entity_poly.pdbx_strand_id
1 'polypeptide(L)'
;MIYLGTADPFPHPSLADAEGLLAVGADLSARRLVNAYKQGVFPWYNAGEPILWWSPDPRMVLRPEEVRVTKSMRKTLRDDNWEITYNTRFLEVMLHCKRIPREGQNGTWITNEMVAAYVKLHELGYAESVEVWQEGELVGGLYGINLKENKIFCGESMFSRVSNASKVALITLARKLEKEGYDLIDCQVYNPHLERMGAREMPREDFLKALKTTT
;
A
#
# COMPACT_ATOMS: atom_id res chain seq x y z
N MET A 1 -10.18 -22.83 -6.25
CA MET A 1 -10.19 -21.43 -6.73
C MET A 1 -11.63 -20.93 -6.67
N ILE A 2 -11.86 -19.81 -5.96
CA ILE A 2 -13.19 -19.24 -5.75
C ILE A 2 -13.41 -18.15 -6.81
N TYR A 3 -14.55 -18.20 -7.52
CA TYR A 3 -14.92 -17.17 -8.49
C TYR A 3 -16.02 -16.27 -7.90
N LEU A 4 -15.88 -14.97 -8.07
CA LEU A 4 -16.82 -13.97 -7.57
C LEU A 4 -17.57 -13.29 -8.72
N GLY A 5 -18.89 -13.23 -8.58
CA GLY A 5 -19.73 -12.26 -9.26
C GLY A 5 -19.72 -10.90 -8.55
N THR A 6 -20.25 -9.87 -9.21
CA THR A 6 -20.26 -8.49 -8.70
C THR A 6 -21.12 -8.32 -7.44
N ALA A 7 -22.09 -9.23 -7.19
CA ALA A 7 -22.92 -9.25 -5.99
C ALA A 7 -22.36 -10.13 -4.85
N ASP A 8 -21.38 -10.99 -5.12
CA ASP A 8 -20.91 -11.98 -4.14
C ASP A 8 -20.05 -11.33 -3.05
N PRO A 9 -20.22 -11.69 -1.77
CA PRO A 9 -19.33 -11.25 -0.70
C PRO A 9 -17.94 -11.88 -0.85
N PHE A 10 -16.92 -11.28 -0.23
CA PHE A 10 -15.63 -11.92 -0.15
C PHE A 10 -15.70 -13.17 0.74
N PRO A 11 -15.08 -14.29 0.33
CA PRO A 11 -14.89 -15.44 1.21
C PRO A 11 -13.96 -15.08 2.36
N HIS A 12 -14.02 -15.84 3.46
CA HIS A 12 -13.12 -15.62 4.58
C HIS A 12 -11.65 -15.83 4.16
N PRO A 13 -10.69 -14.97 4.56
CA PRO A 13 -9.30 -15.06 4.10
C PRO A 13 -8.58 -16.38 4.41
N SER A 14 -9.05 -17.15 5.40
CA SER A 14 -8.52 -18.49 5.71
C SER A 14 -8.74 -19.52 4.59
N LEU A 15 -9.56 -19.19 3.59
CA LEU A 15 -9.79 -20.03 2.41
C LEU A 15 -8.81 -19.76 1.26
N ALA A 16 -7.91 -18.77 1.41
CA ALA A 16 -6.88 -18.53 0.42
C ALA A 16 -5.88 -19.70 0.37
N ASP A 17 -5.29 -19.93 -0.79
CA ASP A 17 -4.28 -20.97 -0.97
C ASP A 17 -2.94 -20.62 -0.29
N ALA A 18 -1.93 -21.48 -0.49
CA ALA A 18 -0.60 -21.32 0.12
C ALA A 18 0.12 -20.03 -0.28
N GLU A 19 -0.16 -19.50 -1.47
CA GLU A 19 0.41 -18.24 -1.97
C GLU A 19 -0.46 -17.03 -1.58
N GLY A 20 -1.63 -17.27 -0.98
CA GLY A 20 -2.57 -16.25 -0.56
C GLY A 20 -3.61 -15.86 -1.60
N LEU A 21 -3.74 -16.57 -2.72
CA LEU A 21 -4.81 -16.30 -3.68
C LEU A 21 -6.15 -16.73 -3.11
N LEU A 22 -7.06 -15.79 -2.96
CA LEU A 22 -8.37 -16.00 -2.32
C LEU A 22 -9.48 -16.19 -3.36
N ALA A 23 -9.56 -15.30 -4.35
CA ALA A 23 -10.66 -15.30 -5.31
C ALA A 23 -10.31 -14.65 -6.65
N VAL A 24 -11.14 -14.91 -7.66
CA VAL A 24 -11.00 -14.42 -9.04
C VAL A 24 -12.29 -13.76 -9.51
N GLY A 25 -12.21 -12.62 -10.19
CA GLY A 25 -13.34 -11.94 -10.85
C GLY A 25 -13.90 -10.75 -10.06
N ALA A 26 -15.21 -10.53 -10.21
CA ALA A 26 -15.96 -9.34 -9.80
C ALA A 26 -15.51 -8.03 -10.50
N ASP A 27 -15.35 -6.94 -9.75
CA ASP A 27 -15.09 -5.59 -10.25
C ASP A 27 -14.18 -4.79 -9.29
N LEU A 28 -13.71 -3.62 -9.72
CA LEU A 28 -12.96 -2.67 -8.89
C LEU A 28 -13.82 -1.50 -8.40
N SER A 29 -15.12 -1.71 -8.17
CA SER A 29 -15.97 -0.65 -7.62
C SER A 29 -15.46 -0.21 -6.24
N ALA A 30 -15.59 1.09 -5.95
CA ALA A 30 -15.09 1.68 -4.70
C ALA A 30 -15.61 0.93 -3.46
N ARG A 31 -16.89 0.58 -3.45
CA ARG A 31 -17.50 -0.20 -2.36
C ARG A 31 -16.84 -1.57 -2.20
N ARG A 32 -16.58 -2.29 -3.30
CA ARG A 32 -15.93 -3.61 -3.25
C ARG A 32 -14.50 -3.50 -2.76
N LEU A 33 -13.73 -2.53 -3.24
CA LEU A 33 -12.35 -2.31 -2.79
C LEU A 33 -12.30 -2.00 -1.29
N VAL A 34 -13.09 -1.05 -0.80
CA VAL A 34 -13.15 -0.74 0.65
C VAL A 34 -13.51 -1.98 1.46
N ASN A 35 -14.49 -2.77 0.99
CA ASN A 35 -14.87 -4.03 1.64
C ASN A 35 -13.75 -5.07 1.61
N ALA A 36 -12.94 -5.13 0.55
CA ALA A 36 -11.79 -6.02 0.46
C ALA A 36 -10.75 -5.64 1.53
N TYR A 37 -10.34 -4.36 1.57
CA TYR A 37 -9.34 -3.89 2.54
C TYR A 37 -9.78 -4.09 3.99
N LYS A 38 -11.05 -3.82 4.32
CA LYS A 38 -11.62 -4.09 5.65
C LYS A 38 -11.59 -5.57 6.04
N GLN A 39 -11.45 -6.47 5.07
CA GLN A 39 -11.34 -7.92 5.29
C GLN A 39 -9.91 -8.44 5.11
N GLY A 40 -8.93 -7.55 4.97
CA GLY A 40 -7.53 -7.91 4.75
C GLY A 40 -7.24 -8.46 3.35
N VAL A 41 -8.09 -8.14 2.38
CA VAL A 41 -7.98 -8.58 0.99
C VAL A 41 -7.60 -7.41 0.09
N PHE A 42 -6.71 -7.63 -0.88
CA PHE A 42 -6.33 -6.61 -1.86
C PHE A 42 -6.29 -7.19 -3.29
N PRO A 43 -6.57 -6.37 -4.32
CA PRO A 43 -6.46 -6.81 -5.71
C PRO A 43 -5.00 -6.76 -6.18
N TRP A 44 -4.55 -7.78 -6.91
CA TRP A 44 -3.22 -7.78 -7.53
C TRP A 44 -3.18 -8.71 -8.75
N TYR A 45 -3.10 -8.15 -9.95
CA TYR A 45 -3.16 -8.90 -11.21
C TYR A 45 -2.46 -8.13 -12.34
N ASN A 46 -2.02 -8.84 -13.39
CA ASN A 46 -1.39 -8.24 -14.56
C ASN A 46 -2.41 -7.82 -15.62
N ALA A 47 -1.98 -6.98 -16.56
CA ALA A 47 -2.81 -6.62 -17.70
C ALA A 47 -3.17 -7.87 -18.53
N GLY A 48 -4.46 -8.08 -18.76
CA GLY A 48 -4.99 -9.24 -19.49
C GLY A 48 -5.37 -10.43 -18.60
N GLU A 49 -4.98 -10.42 -17.32
CA GLU A 49 -5.48 -11.36 -16.33
C GLU A 49 -6.84 -10.90 -15.79
N PRO A 50 -7.70 -11.84 -15.33
CA PRO A 50 -8.86 -11.46 -14.53
C PRO A 50 -8.42 -10.81 -13.22
N ILE A 51 -9.31 -10.06 -12.57
CA ILE A 51 -9.03 -9.50 -11.24
C ILE A 51 -8.76 -10.66 -10.27
N LEU A 52 -7.61 -10.63 -9.60
CA LEU A 52 -7.22 -11.60 -8.57
C LEU A 52 -7.20 -10.90 -7.21
N TRP A 53 -7.76 -11.56 -6.20
CA TRP A 53 -7.87 -11.06 -4.84
C TRP A 53 -7.02 -11.89 -3.88
N TRP A 54 -6.19 -11.23 -3.08
CA TRP A 54 -5.15 -11.87 -2.29
C TRP A 54 -5.27 -11.57 -0.80
N SER A 55 -4.86 -12.54 0.02
CA SER A 55 -4.62 -12.41 1.45
C SER A 55 -3.54 -13.40 1.89
N PRO A 56 -2.25 -13.04 1.75
CA PRO A 56 -1.11 -13.91 2.03
C PRO A 56 -0.97 -14.26 3.51
N ASP A 57 -0.27 -15.37 3.77
CA ASP A 57 0.08 -15.86 5.09
C ASP A 57 1.53 -16.42 5.04
N PRO A 58 2.51 -15.74 5.65
CA PRO A 58 2.37 -14.56 6.50
C PRO A 58 2.04 -13.25 5.74
N ARG A 59 1.66 -12.22 6.51
CA ARG A 59 1.42 -10.85 6.04
C ARG A 59 2.55 -9.94 6.48
N MET A 60 3.13 -9.16 5.55
CA MET A 60 4.16 -8.18 5.90
C MET A 60 3.53 -6.88 6.39
N VAL A 61 4.00 -6.37 7.54
CA VAL A 61 3.54 -5.12 8.15
C VAL A 61 4.71 -4.31 8.71
N LEU A 62 4.52 -3.01 8.87
CA LEU A 62 5.43 -2.12 9.58
C LEU A 62 4.65 -1.40 10.68
N ARG A 63 5.09 -1.50 11.94
CA ARG A 63 4.57 -0.62 12.98
C ARG A 63 5.17 0.78 12.78
N PRO A 64 4.37 1.86 12.80
CA PRO A 64 4.88 3.21 12.54
C PRO A 64 6.09 3.61 13.39
N GLU A 65 6.08 3.27 14.69
CA GLU A 65 7.15 3.54 15.66
C GLU A 65 8.43 2.70 15.45
N GLU A 66 8.33 1.59 14.70
CA GLU A 66 9.45 0.69 14.43
C GLU A 66 10.20 1.05 13.14
N VAL A 67 9.80 2.13 12.44
CA VAL A 67 10.47 2.55 11.20
C VAL A 67 11.96 2.83 11.43
N ARG A 68 12.80 2.07 10.73
CA ARG A 68 14.25 2.13 10.91
C ARG A 68 14.85 3.31 10.14
N VAL A 69 15.32 4.32 10.88
CA VAL A 69 16.05 5.45 10.31
C VAL A 69 17.55 5.36 10.62
N THR A 70 18.32 4.89 9.63
CA THR A 70 19.79 4.75 9.73
C THR A 70 20.48 6.10 9.91
N LYS A 71 21.74 6.10 10.38
CA LYS A 71 22.54 7.33 10.56
C LYS A 71 22.67 8.15 9.26
N SER A 72 22.92 7.47 8.14
CA SER A 72 22.97 8.14 6.82
C SER A 72 21.62 8.71 6.42
N MET A 73 20.52 7.98 6.67
CA MET A 73 19.18 8.47 6.36
C MET A 73 18.80 9.69 7.21
N ARG A 74 19.22 9.77 8.48
CA ARG A 74 19.03 10.98 9.30
C ARG A 74 19.74 12.21 8.72
N LYS A 75 20.91 12.01 8.11
CA LYS A 75 21.63 13.07 7.39
C LYS A 75 20.85 13.50 6.15
N THR A 76 20.46 12.56 5.30
CA THR A 76 19.63 12.79 4.11
C THR A 76 18.34 13.55 4.44
N LEU A 77 17.61 13.15 5.49
CA LEU A 77 16.36 13.82 5.90
C LEU A 77 16.57 15.28 6.32
N ARG A 78 17.77 15.64 6.80
CA ARG A 78 18.08 16.99 7.28
C ARG A 78 18.69 17.88 6.20
N ASP A 79 19.54 17.31 5.34
CA ASP A 79 20.45 18.08 4.50
C ASP A 79 19.96 18.28 3.05
N ASP A 80 19.05 17.42 2.55
CA ASP A 80 18.72 17.37 1.11
C ASP A 80 17.47 18.20 0.71
N ASN A 81 17.02 19.13 1.57
CA ASN A 81 15.92 20.09 1.32
C ASN A 81 14.65 19.46 0.73
N TRP A 82 14.16 18.37 1.33
CA TRP A 82 12.91 17.73 0.92
C TRP A 82 11.71 18.60 1.29
N GLU A 83 10.78 18.76 0.35
CA GLU A 83 9.42 19.21 0.63
C GLU A 83 8.47 18.00 0.58
N ILE A 84 7.58 17.91 1.56
CA ILE A 84 6.64 16.79 1.69
C ILE A 84 5.23 17.34 1.66
N THR A 85 4.42 16.84 0.74
CA THR A 85 3.00 17.14 0.68
C THR A 85 2.19 15.85 0.74
N TYR A 86 0.89 16.00 1.00
CA TYR A 86 -0.05 14.91 1.04
C TYR A 86 -1.23 15.23 0.13
N ASN A 87 -1.70 14.25 -0.63
CA ASN A 87 -2.94 14.34 -1.40
C ASN A 87 -2.96 15.50 -2.43
N THR A 88 -1.80 15.99 -2.86
CA THR A 88 -1.75 17.11 -3.83
C THR A 88 -1.61 16.64 -5.27
N ARG A 89 -1.02 15.45 -5.47
CA ARG A 89 -0.70 14.86 -6.79
C ARG A 89 -0.91 13.35 -6.82
N PHE A 90 -2.01 12.87 -6.25
CA PHE A 90 -2.32 11.44 -6.15
C PHE A 90 -2.21 10.69 -7.49
N LEU A 91 -2.84 11.22 -8.55
CA LEU A 91 -2.77 10.60 -9.89
C LEU A 91 -1.33 10.53 -10.41
N GLU A 92 -0.54 11.60 -10.26
CA GLU A 92 0.85 11.60 -10.72
C GLU A 92 1.71 10.59 -9.97
N VAL A 93 1.54 10.47 -8.64
CA VAL A 93 2.18 9.45 -7.81
C VAL A 93 1.85 8.05 -8.34
N MET A 94 0.58 7.74 -8.58
CA MET A 94 0.17 6.45 -9.16
C MET A 94 0.78 6.21 -10.55
N LEU A 95 0.79 7.22 -11.42
CA LEU A 95 1.36 7.10 -12.75
C LEU A 95 2.88 6.90 -12.71
N HIS A 96 3.59 7.48 -11.75
CA HIS A 96 5.00 7.19 -11.52
C HIS A 96 5.23 5.77 -11.00
N CYS A 97 4.45 5.32 -10.01
CA CYS A 97 4.46 3.93 -9.54
C CYS A 97 4.23 2.93 -10.68
N LYS A 98 3.29 3.24 -11.59
CA LYS A 98 2.99 2.44 -12.78
C LYS A 98 4.16 2.33 -13.77
N ARG A 99 5.06 3.31 -13.82
CA ARG A 99 6.18 3.32 -14.79
C ARG A 99 7.45 2.65 -14.28
N ILE A 100 7.54 2.36 -12.98
CA ILE A 100 8.73 1.74 -12.41
C ILE A 100 8.79 0.26 -12.79
N PRO A 101 9.85 -0.20 -13.49
CA PRO A 101 10.10 -1.61 -13.69
C PRO A 101 10.37 -2.26 -12.34
N ARG A 102 9.79 -3.43 -12.09
CA ARG A 102 10.08 -4.22 -10.90
C ARG A 102 10.81 -5.48 -11.32
N GLU A 103 11.90 -5.80 -10.64
CA GLU A 103 12.70 -7.00 -10.93
C GLU A 103 11.81 -8.24 -10.88
N GLY A 104 11.88 -9.07 -11.93
CA GLY A 104 11.07 -10.28 -12.06
C GLY A 104 9.63 -10.08 -12.55
N GLN A 105 9.19 -8.85 -12.86
CA GLN A 105 7.85 -8.59 -13.41
C GLN A 105 7.91 -8.18 -14.89
N ASN A 106 7.15 -8.87 -15.75
CA ASN A 106 6.90 -8.46 -17.13
C ASN A 106 5.85 -7.34 -17.14
N GLY A 107 6.28 -6.12 -16.80
CA GLY A 107 5.42 -4.93 -16.72
C GLY A 107 4.99 -4.60 -15.30
N THR A 108 4.04 -3.67 -15.17
CA THR A 108 3.50 -3.25 -13.86
C THR A 108 2.05 -3.70 -13.73
N TRP A 109 1.71 -4.25 -12.57
CA TRP A 109 0.33 -4.64 -12.23
C TRP A 109 -0.64 -3.45 -12.11
N ILE A 110 -0.13 -2.22 -12.11
CA ILE A 110 -0.93 -1.01 -12.03
C ILE A 110 -1.54 -0.71 -13.41
N THR A 111 -2.62 -1.42 -13.73
CA THR A 111 -3.38 -1.23 -14.97
C THR A 111 -4.08 0.14 -15.01
N ASN A 112 -4.60 0.55 -16.19
CA ASN A 112 -5.40 1.79 -16.27
C ASN A 112 -6.69 1.69 -15.43
N GLU A 113 -7.25 0.48 -15.31
CA GLU A 113 -8.43 0.21 -14.49
C GLU A 113 -8.12 0.42 -13.00
N MET A 114 -6.96 -0.08 -12.53
CA MET A 114 -6.48 0.17 -11.17
C MET A 114 -6.27 1.65 -10.89
N VAL A 115 -5.67 2.40 -11.83
CA VAL A 115 -5.52 3.86 -11.69
C VAL A 115 -6.87 4.54 -11.53
N ALA A 116 -7.85 4.23 -12.39
CA ALA A 116 -9.19 4.82 -12.31
C ALA A 116 -9.88 4.47 -10.99
N ALA A 117 -9.78 3.23 -10.53
CA ALA A 117 -10.42 2.77 -9.30
C ALA A 117 -9.83 3.45 -8.05
N TYR A 118 -8.51 3.59 -7.96
CA TYR A 118 -7.87 4.20 -6.79
C TYR A 118 -7.96 5.72 -6.80
N VAL A 119 -7.97 6.37 -7.98
CA VAL A 119 -8.35 7.79 -8.07
C VAL A 119 -9.77 7.99 -7.55
N LYS A 120 -10.70 7.07 -7.88
CA LYS A 120 -12.05 7.16 -7.33
C LYS A 120 -12.07 6.99 -5.81
N LEU A 121 -11.26 6.10 -5.26
CA LEU A 121 -11.10 5.96 -3.81
C LEU A 121 -10.48 7.21 -3.16
N HIS A 122 -9.56 7.87 -3.85
CA HIS A 122 -8.97 9.12 -3.39
C HIS A 122 -10.00 10.26 -3.33
N GLU A 123 -10.82 10.42 -4.37
CA GLU A 123 -11.93 11.38 -4.38
C GLU A 123 -12.93 11.15 -3.23
N LEU A 124 -13.10 9.89 -2.83
CA LEU A 124 -13.97 9.48 -1.72
C LEU A 124 -13.29 9.55 -0.35
N GLY A 125 -12.01 9.93 -0.28
CA GLY A 125 -11.26 10.08 0.98
C GLY A 125 -10.71 8.79 1.58
N TYR A 126 -10.75 7.67 0.83
CA TYR A 126 -10.22 6.37 1.25
C TYR A 126 -8.77 6.15 0.84
N ALA A 127 -8.33 6.70 -0.28
CA ALA A 127 -6.95 6.58 -0.74
C ALA A 127 -6.19 7.89 -0.50
N GLU A 128 -4.94 7.78 -0.06
CA GLU A 128 -4.08 8.93 0.23
C GLU A 128 -2.70 8.76 -0.42
N SER A 129 -2.05 9.87 -0.74
CA SER A 129 -0.69 9.91 -1.28
C SER A 129 0.22 10.76 -0.41
N VAL A 130 1.51 10.41 -0.46
CA VAL A 130 2.63 11.21 0.03
C VAL A 130 3.50 11.56 -1.15
N GLU A 131 3.73 12.84 -1.35
CA GLU A 131 4.61 13.35 -2.40
C GLU A 131 5.92 13.84 -1.79
N VAL A 132 7.03 13.53 -2.45
CA VAL A 132 8.37 13.99 -2.08
C VAL A 132 8.91 14.86 -3.20
N TRP A 133 9.17 16.11 -2.85
CA TRP A 133 9.64 17.14 -3.75
C TRP A 133 11.08 17.52 -3.45
N GLN A 134 11.83 17.85 -4.50
CA GLN A 134 13.15 18.42 -4.41
C GLN A 134 13.30 19.44 -5.54
N GLU A 135 13.68 20.67 -5.20
CA GLU A 135 13.84 21.78 -6.17
C GLU A 135 12.57 22.02 -7.03
N GLY A 136 11.39 21.85 -6.43
CA GLY A 136 10.09 22.02 -7.10
C GLY A 136 9.64 20.83 -7.96
N GLU A 137 10.45 19.77 -8.05
CA GLU A 137 10.15 18.58 -8.85
C GLU A 137 9.65 17.43 -8.00
N LEU A 138 8.66 16.69 -8.50
CA LEU A 138 8.17 15.47 -7.87
C LEU A 138 9.18 14.33 -8.09
N VAL A 139 9.95 14.01 -7.05
CA VAL A 139 11.09 13.08 -7.12
C VAL A 139 10.85 11.74 -6.43
N GLY A 140 9.77 11.60 -5.67
CA GLY A 140 9.35 10.33 -5.08
C GLY A 140 7.97 10.43 -4.44
N GLY A 141 7.50 9.32 -3.93
CA GLY A 141 6.23 9.28 -3.24
C GLY A 141 5.70 7.87 -3.06
N LEU A 142 4.56 7.78 -2.39
CA LEU A 142 3.81 6.55 -2.22
C LEU A 142 2.32 6.86 -2.17
N TYR A 143 1.50 5.85 -2.43
CA TYR A 143 0.06 5.92 -2.20
C TYR A 143 -0.43 4.68 -1.46
N GLY A 144 -1.58 4.79 -0.82
CA GLY A 144 -2.19 3.70 -0.08
C GLY A 144 -3.65 3.94 0.27
N ILE A 145 -4.27 2.93 0.86
CA ILE A 145 -5.63 3.01 1.41
C ILE A 145 -5.55 3.30 2.91
N ASN A 146 -6.25 4.33 3.35
CA ASN A 146 -6.29 4.73 4.75
C ASN A 146 -7.57 4.19 5.42
N LEU A 147 -7.42 3.12 6.20
CA LEU A 147 -8.49 2.57 7.05
C LEU A 147 -8.48 3.29 8.40
N LYS A 148 -8.94 4.55 8.40
CA LYS A 148 -8.89 5.46 9.56
C LYS A 148 -9.54 4.87 10.81
N GLU A 149 -10.69 4.22 10.65
CA GLU A 149 -11.45 3.56 11.73
C GLU A 149 -10.65 2.44 12.40
N ASN A 150 -9.81 1.75 11.61
CA ASN A 150 -9.01 0.60 12.02
C ASN A 150 -7.60 1.00 12.43
N LYS A 151 -7.22 2.28 12.30
CA LYS A 151 -5.87 2.76 12.58
C LYS A 151 -4.79 2.01 11.78
N ILE A 152 -5.11 1.64 10.54
CA ILE A 152 -4.24 0.91 9.62
C ILE A 152 -4.14 1.65 8.28
N PHE A 153 -2.91 1.78 7.77
CA PHE A 153 -2.65 2.29 6.43
C PHE A 153 -2.13 1.17 5.53
N CYS A 154 -2.86 0.82 4.47
CA CYS A 154 -2.42 -0.17 3.49
C CYS A 154 -1.58 0.51 2.40
N GLY A 155 -0.26 0.37 2.46
CA GLY A 155 0.65 0.94 1.48
C GLY A 155 0.62 0.14 0.18
N GLU A 156 0.29 0.76 -0.95
CA GLU A 156 0.08 0.03 -2.21
C GLU A 156 1.36 -0.02 -3.06
N SER A 157 1.97 1.14 -3.24
CA SER A 157 3.19 1.26 -4.03
C SER A 157 3.89 2.57 -3.72
N MET A 158 5.18 2.58 -4.00
CA MET A 158 6.03 3.76 -3.92
C MET A 158 6.93 3.87 -5.14
N PHE A 159 7.43 5.06 -5.38
CA PHE A 159 8.36 5.35 -6.47
C PHE A 159 9.49 6.28 -6.00
N SER A 160 10.61 6.21 -6.71
CA SER A 160 11.79 7.05 -6.47
C SER A 160 12.43 7.38 -7.81
N ARG A 161 12.60 8.68 -8.10
CA ARG A 161 13.37 9.18 -9.24
C ARG A 161 14.77 9.61 -8.84
N VAL A 162 14.96 9.97 -7.57
CA VAL A 162 16.27 10.25 -6.96
C VAL A 162 16.50 9.30 -5.79
N SER A 163 17.76 9.17 -5.37
CA SER A 163 18.14 8.32 -4.24
C SER A 163 17.38 8.71 -2.97
N ASN A 164 16.92 7.70 -2.24
CA ASN A 164 16.22 7.82 -0.94
C ASN A 164 14.83 8.48 -0.95
N ALA A 165 14.33 9.03 -2.05
CA ALA A 165 13.03 9.72 -2.04
C ALA A 165 11.87 8.82 -1.58
N SER A 166 11.79 7.56 -2.02
CA SER A 166 10.78 6.62 -1.50
C SER A 166 10.94 6.31 0.00
N LYS A 167 12.17 6.28 0.52
CA LYS A 167 12.43 6.13 1.97
C LYS A 167 12.00 7.37 2.74
N VAL A 168 12.22 8.57 2.20
CA VAL A 168 11.72 9.82 2.78
C VAL A 168 10.20 9.79 2.87
N ALA A 169 9.52 9.34 1.81
CA ALA A 169 8.06 9.19 1.80
C ALA A 169 7.59 8.25 2.92
N LEU A 170 8.16 7.04 2.99
CA LEU A 170 7.78 6.03 3.99
C LEU A 170 8.09 6.49 5.42
N ILE A 171 9.26 7.06 5.68
CA ILE A 171 9.64 7.54 7.02
C ILE A 171 8.73 8.69 7.47
N THR A 172 8.41 9.60 6.56
CA THR A 172 7.56 10.76 6.90
C THR A 172 6.12 10.32 7.11
N LEU A 173 5.61 9.37 6.32
CA LEU A 173 4.33 8.71 6.57
C LEU A 173 4.32 8.03 7.94
N ALA A 174 5.29 7.15 8.22
CA ALA A 174 5.34 6.40 9.47
C ALA A 174 5.37 7.32 10.69
N ARG A 175 6.18 8.38 10.68
CA ARG A 175 6.21 9.38 11.77
C ARG A 175 4.89 10.14 11.95
N LYS A 176 4.15 10.39 10.87
CA LYS A 176 2.82 11.00 10.94
C LYS A 176 1.82 10.04 11.56
N LEU A 177 1.80 8.79 11.07
CA LEU A 177 0.91 7.74 11.53
C LEU A 177 1.15 7.37 13.00
N GLU A 178 2.41 7.31 13.43
CA GLU A 178 2.80 7.14 14.85
C GLU A 178 2.16 8.21 15.74
N LYS A 179 2.28 9.49 15.35
CA LYS A 179 1.67 10.62 16.11
C LYS A 179 0.14 10.58 16.13
N GLU A 180 -0.47 9.96 15.13
CA GLU A 180 -1.93 9.83 15.01
C GLU A 180 -2.47 8.54 15.64
N GLY A 181 -1.60 7.75 16.27
CA GLY A 181 -1.93 6.51 16.96
C GLY A 181 -2.37 5.40 16.00
N TYR A 182 -1.72 5.29 14.84
CA TYR A 182 -1.91 4.14 13.95
C TYR A 182 -1.12 2.93 14.45
N ASP A 183 -1.72 1.76 14.33
CA ASP A 183 -1.12 0.50 14.79
C ASP A 183 -0.18 -0.10 13.72
N LEU A 184 -0.60 -0.08 12.45
CA LEU A 184 0.13 -0.76 11.37
C LEU A 184 0.10 0.01 10.05
N ILE A 185 1.20 -0.13 9.31
CA ILE A 185 1.27 0.04 7.86
C ILE A 185 1.29 -1.36 7.25
N ASP A 186 0.24 -1.75 6.54
CA ASP A 186 0.19 -3.01 5.79
C ASP A 186 1.05 -2.90 4.54
N CYS A 187 1.99 -3.84 4.40
CA CYS A 187 2.96 -3.95 3.31
C CYS A 187 2.70 -5.19 2.42
N GLN A 188 1.58 -5.88 2.67
CA GLN A 188 1.11 -7.05 1.95
C GLN A 188 2.10 -8.23 1.96
N VAL A 189 3.02 -8.26 0.99
CA VAL A 189 3.95 -9.37 0.74
C VAL A 189 5.36 -8.99 1.15
N TYR A 190 6.18 -10.00 1.47
CA TYR A 190 7.56 -9.78 1.87
C TYR A 190 8.35 -8.96 0.84
N ASN A 191 9.13 -8.00 1.34
CA ASN A 191 10.01 -7.18 0.53
C ASN A 191 11.31 -6.87 1.29
N PRO A 192 12.50 -7.27 0.76
CA PRO A 192 13.79 -7.02 1.43
C PRO A 192 14.10 -5.53 1.66
N HIS A 193 13.55 -4.63 0.84
CA HIS A 193 13.67 -3.20 1.08
C HIS A 193 12.90 -2.77 2.33
N LEU A 194 11.65 -3.21 2.48
CA LEU A 194 10.79 -2.85 3.62
C LEU A 194 11.28 -3.51 4.91
N GLU A 195 11.79 -4.73 4.85
CA GLU A 195 12.40 -5.40 6.01
C GLU A 195 13.57 -4.57 6.58
N ARG A 196 14.46 -4.08 5.70
CA ARG A 196 15.56 -3.18 6.11
C ARG A 196 15.07 -1.86 6.69
N MET A 197 13.84 -1.46 6.38
CA MET A 197 13.16 -0.27 6.92
C MET A 197 12.37 -0.57 8.21
N GLY A 198 12.40 -1.80 8.72
CA GLY A 198 11.77 -2.19 9.99
C GLY A 198 10.48 -3.01 9.83
N ALA A 199 10.02 -3.28 8.61
CA ALA A 199 8.86 -4.13 8.39
C ALA A 199 9.17 -5.59 8.76
N ARG A 200 8.14 -6.32 9.19
CA ARG A 200 8.23 -7.73 9.57
C ARG A 200 7.00 -8.50 9.10
N GLU A 201 7.15 -9.80 8.97
CA GLU A 201 6.04 -10.70 8.74
C GLU A 201 5.30 -10.99 10.05
N MET A 202 3.97 -11.13 9.97
CA MET A 202 3.10 -11.60 11.04
C MET A 202 2.10 -12.63 10.48
N PRO A 203 1.59 -13.56 11.30
CA PRO A 203 0.54 -14.47 10.85
C PRO A 203 -0.67 -13.68 10.34
N ARG A 204 -1.28 -14.15 9.23
CA ARG A 204 -2.47 -13.51 8.65
C ARG A 204 -3.58 -13.36 9.69
N GLU A 205 -3.77 -14.35 10.55
CA GLU A 205 -4.79 -14.31 11.60
C GLU A 205 -4.60 -13.13 12.56
N ASP A 206 -3.35 -12.81 12.91
CA ASP A 206 -3.04 -11.70 13.80
C ASP A 206 -3.24 -10.35 13.10
N PHE A 207 -2.96 -10.27 11.80
CA PHE A 207 -3.30 -9.10 10.99
C PHE A 207 -4.83 -8.87 10.92
N LEU A 208 -5.60 -9.94 10.71
CA LEU A 208 -7.07 -9.88 10.68
C LEU A 208 -7.66 -9.51 12.06
N LYS A 209 -7.02 -9.90 13.16
CA LYS A 209 -7.37 -9.43 14.51
C LYS A 209 -7.13 -7.92 14.64
N ALA A 210 -5.97 -7.43 14.20
CA ALA A 210 -5.65 -6.01 14.23
C ALA A 210 -6.65 -5.18 13.40
N LEU A 211 -7.06 -5.67 12.23
CA LEU A 211 -8.11 -5.03 11.42
C LEU A 211 -9.47 -4.94 12.11
N LYS A 212 -9.82 -5.83 13.04
CA LYS A 212 -11.12 -5.76 13.74
C LYS A 212 -11.13 -4.75 14.88
N THR A 213 -9.96 -4.34 15.36
CA THR A 213 -9.85 -3.30 16.38
C THR A 213 -10.31 -1.99 15.76
N THR A 214 -11.47 -1.49 16.20
CA THR A 214 -11.97 -0.17 15.84
C THR A 214 -11.75 0.74 17.04
N THR A 215 -11.25 1.96 16.81
CA THR A 215 -11.12 2.98 17.87
C THR A 215 -12.44 3.71 18.11
#